data_AF-A0A1E1XNR5-F1
#
_entry.id   AF-A0A1E1XNR5-F1
#
_cell.length_a   1.000
_cell.length_b   1.000
_cell.length_c   1.000
_cell.angle_alpha   90.00
_cell.angle_beta   90.00
_cell.angle_gamma   90.00
#
_symmetry.space_group_name_H-M   'P 1'
#
loop_
_entity.id
_entity.type
_entity.pdbx_description
1 polymer ?
#
loop_
_entity_poly.entity_id
_entity_poly.type
_entity_poly.pdbx_seq_one_letter_code
_entity_poly.pdbx_strand_id
1 'polypeptide(L)'
;MAAALIAAGLVAAGLLVTASAFYDPACSAKPLNTFDLKKILGCGFNADAWSLWIPPNGYAYCQRDSIDISDMGDYTCYSANSTGHCRMVPYIYVAVDGEDYMERHLGRGIKTRSIILDTDNCKFLVQIECFPDGRVWRYLTFYKQKT
;
A
#
# COMPACT_ATOMS: atom_id res chain seq x y z
N MET A 1 -30.77 -10.33 67.36
CA MET A 1 -29.62 -9.49 66.94
C MET A 1 -29.26 -9.90 65.52
N ALA A 2 -29.46 -8.99 64.58
CA ALA A 2 -29.16 -9.18 63.18
C ALA A 2 -27.67 -8.90 62.92
N ALA A 3 -27.06 -9.69 62.04
CA ALA A 3 -25.88 -9.26 61.27
C ALA A 3 -25.93 -10.01 59.93
N ALA A 4 -26.51 -9.34 58.93
CA ALA A 4 -26.37 -9.70 57.53
C ALA A 4 -24.96 -9.29 57.07
N LEU A 5 -24.21 -10.21 56.48
CA LEU A 5 -23.00 -9.90 55.74
C LEU A 5 -23.27 -10.14 54.25
N ILE A 6 -23.60 -9.04 53.58
CA ILE A 6 -23.54 -8.91 52.12
C ILE A 6 -22.07 -8.67 51.79
N ALA A 7 -21.44 -9.60 51.09
CA ALA A 7 -20.15 -9.34 50.44
C ALA A 7 -20.38 -9.32 48.93
N ALA A 8 -20.26 -8.11 48.40
CA ALA A 8 -20.51 -7.72 47.02
C ALA A 8 -19.66 -8.50 46.01
N GLY A 9 -20.27 -8.79 44.86
CA GLY A 9 -19.61 -9.39 43.73
C GLY A 9 -18.50 -8.49 43.16
N LEU A 10 -17.40 -9.12 42.78
CA LEU A 10 -16.45 -8.58 41.83
C LEU A 10 -16.47 -9.52 40.61
N VAL A 11 -17.42 -9.28 39.72
CA VAL A 11 -17.26 -9.73 38.33
C VAL A 11 -16.35 -8.70 37.69
N ALA A 12 -15.06 -8.98 37.65
CA ALA A 12 -14.14 -8.25 36.80
C ALA A 12 -14.54 -8.55 35.34
N ALA A 13 -15.46 -7.74 34.81
CA ALA A 13 -15.68 -7.63 33.39
C ALA A 13 -14.40 -7.01 32.81
N GLY A 14 -13.43 -7.87 32.50
CA GLY A 14 -12.28 -7.51 31.70
C GLY A 14 -12.83 -6.99 30.38
N LEU A 15 -12.79 -5.67 30.21
CA LEU A 15 -13.03 -5.01 28.94
C LEU A 15 -11.94 -5.54 27.99
N LEU A 16 -12.28 -6.58 27.23
CA LEU A 16 -11.53 -6.95 26.03
C LEU A 16 -11.68 -5.77 25.08
N VAL A 17 -10.76 -4.81 25.18
CA VAL A 17 -10.51 -3.87 24.10
C VAL A 17 -9.90 -4.72 23.00
N THR A 18 -10.75 -5.37 22.20
CA THR A 18 -10.35 -5.77 20.86
C THR A 18 -9.98 -4.47 20.19
N ALA A 19 -8.68 -4.20 20.06
CA ALA A 19 -8.21 -3.28 19.05
C ALA A 19 -8.73 -3.84 17.74
N SER A 20 -9.90 -3.37 17.30
CA SER A 20 -10.32 -3.54 15.94
C SER A 20 -9.24 -2.85 15.15
N ALA A 21 -8.26 -3.59 14.65
CA ALA A 21 -7.39 -3.12 13.60
C ALA A 21 -8.34 -2.47 12.59
N PHE A 22 -8.22 -1.16 12.41
CA PHE A 22 -9.12 -0.41 11.55
C PHE A 22 -8.95 -0.99 10.16
N TYR A 23 -9.86 -1.90 9.79
CA TYR A 23 -9.84 -2.55 8.50
C TYR A 23 -10.46 -1.58 7.51
N ASP A 24 -9.64 -0.99 6.65
CA ASP A 24 -10.14 -0.18 5.55
C ASP A 24 -10.77 -1.12 4.50
N PRO A 25 -12.07 -0.98 4.16
CA PRO A 25 -12.73 -1.81 3.17
C PRO A 25 -12.06 -1.78 1.79
N ALA A 26 -11.26 -0.75 1.49
CA ALA A 26 -10.47 -0.70 0.26
C ALA A 26 -9.50 -1.90 0.17
N CYS A 27 -9.03 -2.44 1.29
CA CYS A 27 -8.18 -3.64 1.33
C CYS A 27 -8.92 -4.95 1.03
N SER A 28 -10.25 -4.92 0.87
CA SER A 28 -11.06 -6.02 0.32
C SER A 28 -11.32 -5.84 -1.18
N ALA A 29 -10.86 -4.75 -1.80
CA ALA A 29 -11.16 -4.49 -3.19
C ALA A 29 -10.58 -5.61 -4.07
N LYS A 30 -11.41 -6.09 -5.01
CA LYS A 30 -10.93 -6.98 -6.05
C LYS A 30 -10.06 -6.18 -7.02
N PRO A 31 -8.81 -6.57 -7.26
CA PRO A 31 -7.95 -5.87 -8.18
C PRO A 31 -8.40 -6.07 -9.63
N LEU A 32 -7.91 -5.19 -10.50
CA LEU A 32 -8.24 -5.25 -11.93
C LEU A 32 -7.50 -6.41 -12.62
N ASN A 33 -8.27 -7.25 -13.33
CA ASN A 33 -7.74 -8.34 -14.16
C ASN A 33 -6.89 -7.88 -15.37
N THR A 34 -6.77 -6.56 -15.59
CA THR A 34 -6.10 -5.98 -16.77
C THR A 34 -4.71 -5.45 -16.49
N PHE A 35 -4.22 -5.50 -15.24
CA PHE A 35 -2.87 -5.06 -14.92
C PHE A 35 -1.82 -5.96 -15.61
N ASP A 36 -0.95 -5.34 -16.41
CA ASP A 36 0.14 -6.00 -17.13
C ASP A 36 1.40 -5.14 -17.02
N LEU A 37 2.31 -5.56 -16.13
CA LEU A 37 3.58 -4.88 -15.89
C LEU A 37 4.45 -4.81 -17.16
N LYS A 38 4.46 -5.86 -17.98
CA LYS A 38 5.25 -5.86 -19.23
C LYS A 38 4.68 -4.85 -20.23
N LYS A 39 3.36 -4.72 -20.28
CA LYS A 39 2.71 -3.69 -21.09
C LYS A 39 3.07 -2.29 -20.61
N ILE A 40 3.04 -2.02 -19.30
CA ILE A 40 3.49 -0.74 -18.72
C ILE A 40 4.90 -0.39 -19.20
N LEU A 41 5.86 -1.32 -19.07
CA LEU A 41 7.23 -1.07 -19.53
C LEU A 41 7.31 -0.91 -21.05
N GLY A 42 6.55 -1.72 -21.80
CA GLY A 42 6.46 -1.69 -23.25
C GLY A 42 5.83 -0.44 -23.85
N CYS A 43 5.00 0.30 -23.10
CA CYS A 43 4.52 1.62 -23.51
C CYS A 43 5.63 2.71 -23.45
N GLY A 44 6.88 2.33 -23.15
CA GLY A 44 8.08 3.18 -23.20
C GLY A 44 8.59 3.63 -21.83
N PHE A 45 8.12 3.01 -20.73
CA PHE A 45 8.22 3.54 -19.38
C PHE A 45 9.28 2.88 -18.48
N ASN A 46 10.53 2.84 -18.95
CA ASN A 46 11.68 2.99 -18.04
C ASN A 46 11.83 4.48 -17.67
N ALA A 47 10.74 5.14 -17.26
CA ALA A 47 10.60 6.58 -17.41
C ALA A 47 9.92 7.26 -16.21
N ASP A 48 10.24 8.54 -16.08
CA ASP A 48 9.65 9.50 -15.16
C ASP A 48 8.13 9.40 -15.12
N ALA A 49 7.60 9.07 -13.97
CA ALA A 49 6.20 9.15 -13.62
C ALA A 49 5.96 10.29 -12.62
N TRP A 50 4.74 10.77 -12.57
CA TRP A 50 4.28 11.67 -11.51
C TRP A 50 3.18 10.99 -10.74
N SER A 51 3.29 10.98 -9.42
CA SER A 51 2.36 10.30 -8.54
C SER A 51 1.82 11.24 -7.49
N LEU A 52 0.52 11.12 -7.24
CA LEU A 52 -0.14 11.68 -6.07
C LEU A 52 -0.14 10.62 -4.96
N TRP A 53 0.57 10.90 -3.88
CA TRP A 53 0.65 10.04 -2.69
C TRP A 53 -0.32 10.57 -1.65
N ILE A 54 -1.25 9.72 -1.22
CA ILE A 54 -2.24 10.06 -0.20
C ILE A 54 -1.95 9.20 1.02
N PRO A 55 -1.19 9.71 2.00
CA PRO A 55 -0.88 8.97 3.21
C PRO A 55 -2.12 8.84 4.12
N PRO A 56 -2.14 7.81 4.98
CA PRO A 56 -3.18 7.66 6.00
C PRO A 56 -3.15 8.88 6.94
N ASN A 57 -4.30 9.53 7.12
CA ASN A 57 -4.48 10.67 8.02
C ASN A 57 -3.53 11.87 7.77
N GLY A 58 -3.02 12.03 6.54
CA GLY A 58 -2.15 13.14 6.17
C GLY A 58 -2.61 13.87 4.91
N TYR A 59 -1.83 14.88 4.51
CA TYR A 59 -2.10 15.62 3.28
C TYR A 59 -1.50 14.90 2.07
N ALA A 60 -2.25 14.91 0.98
CA ALA A 60 -1.77 14.40 -0.29
C ALA A 60 -0.60 15.24 -0.80
N TYR A 61 0.39 14.60 -1.44
CA TYR A 61 1.55 15.27 -2.01
C TYR A 61 1.94 14.65 -3.35
N CYS A 62 2.54 15.47 -4.23
CA CYS A 62 3.03 15.02 -5.52
C CYS A 62 4.50 14.59 -5.41
N GLN A 63 4.86 13.52 -6.11
CA GLN A 63 6.22 13.03 -6.18
C GLN A 63 6.58 12.67 -7.63
N ARG A 64 7.83 12.92 -8.01
CA ARG A 64 8.38 12.32 -9.22
C ARG A 64 8.89 10.93 -8.88
N ASP A 65 8.38 9.95 -9.61
CA ASP A 65 8.81 8.57 -9.52
C ASP A 65 9.50 8.13 -10.82
N SER A 66 10.23 7.04 -10.77
CA SER A 66 10.63 6.28 -11.96
C SER A 66 10.16 4.85 -11.80
N ILE A 67 9.57 4.27 -12.84
CA ILE A 67 9.08 2.90 -12.83
C ILE A 67 10.03 2.02 -13.65
N ASP A 68 10.31 0.83 -13.14
CA ASP A 68 11.16 -0.16 -13.77
C ASP A 68 10.76 -1.58 -13.36
N ILE A 69 11.46 -2.57 -13.91
CA ILE A 69 11.38 -3.97 -13.53
C ILE A 69 12.68 -4.44 -12.88
N SER A 70 12.58 -5.23 -11.81
CA SER A 70 13.77 -5.86 -11.23
C SER A 70 14.33 -6.92 -12.18
N ASP A 71 15.58 -7.34 -11.97
CA ASP A 71 16.18 -8.47 -12.71
C ASP A 71 15.38 -9.78 -12.56
N MET A 72 14.53 -9.87 -11.53
CA MET A 72 13.65 -11.01 -11.25
C MET A 72 12.24 -10.85 -11.83
N GLY A 73 11.92 -9.71 -12.44
CA GLY A 73 10.61 -9.46 -13.05
C GLY A 73 9.64 -8.65 -12.19
N ASP A 74 10.07 -8.10 -11.05
CA ASP A 74 9.21 -7.41 -10.09
C ASP A 74 8.97 -5.94 -10.44
N TYR A 75 7.79 -5.41 -10.09
CA TYR A 75 7.48 -3.99 -10.25
C TYR A 75 8.32 -3.15 -9.28
N THR A 76 9.14 -2.24 -9.81
CA THR A 76 10.00 -1.35 -9.03
C THR A 76 9.63 0.10 -9.27
N CYS A 77 9.44 0.86 -8.19
CA CYS A 77 9.24 2.31 -8.23
C CYS A 77 10.35 3.02 -7.44
N TYR A 78 10.94 4.08 -8.02
CA TYR A 78 11.98 4.90 -7.39
C TYR A 78 11.45 6.29 -7.06
N SER A 79 11.52 6.67 -5.80
CA SER A 79 11.16 8.00 -5.29
C SER A 79 12.37 8.94 -5.27
N ALA A 80 12.25 10.13 -5.86
CA ALA A 80 13.25 11.19 -5.71
C ALA A 80 12.99 12.03 -4.44
N ASN A 81 13.91 12.01 -3.48
CA ASN A 81 13.77 12.77 -2.23
C ASN A 81 13.89 14.30 -2.47
N SER A 82 13.04 15.09 -1.81
CA SER A 82 12.99 16.55 -1.87
C SER A 82 14.11 17.27 -1.10
N THR A 83 14.95 16.56 -0.35
CA THR A 83 15.96 17.16 0.56
C THR A 83 17.33 17.46 -0.08
N GLY A 84 17.40 17.74 -1.38
CA GLY A 84 18.64 18.17 -2.05
C GLY A 84 19.73 17.09 -2.23
N HIS A 85 19.44 15.84 -1.85
CA HIS A 85 20.30 14.69 -2.12
C HIS A 85 19.63 13.78 -3.15
N CYS A 86 20.36 13.37 -4.18
CA CYS A 86 19.90 12.35 -5.13
C CYS A 86 19.87 11.00 -4.41
N ARG A 87 18.74 10.67 -3.78
CA ARG A 87 18.46 9.36 -3.21
C ARG A 87 17.26 8.78 -3.93
N MET A 88 17.47 7.68 -4.63
CA MET A 88 16.40 6.85 -5.15
C MET A 88 16.04 5.81 -4.09
N VAL A 89 14.79 5.82 -3.63
CA VAL A 89 14.28 4.80 -2.71
C VAL A 89 13.50 3.77 -3.52
N PRO A 90 13.95 2.51 -3.62
CA PRO A 90 13.23 1.48 -4.35
C PRO A 90 12.03 0.95 -3.54
N TYR A 91 10.88 0.90 -4.18
CA TYR A 91 9.67 0.24 -3.74
C TYR A 91 9.47 -0.96 -4.66
N ILE A 92 9.83 -2.15 -4.18
CA ILE A 92 9.77 -3.40 -4.95
C ILE A 92 8.52 -4.16 -4.53
N TYR A 93 7.62 -4.39 -5.48
CA TYR A 93 6.38 -5.13 -5.31
C TYR A 93 6.47 -6.45 -6.08
N VAL A 94 6.34 -7.55 -5.35
CA VAL A 94 6.48 -8.92 -5.85
C VAL A 94 5.09 -9.51 -6.02
N ALA A 95 4.80 -10.09 -7.19
CA ALA A 95 3.55 -10.82 -7.40
C ALA A 95 3.52 -12.08 -6.54
N VAL A 96 2.36 -12.39 -5.96
CA VAL A 96 2.16 -13.61 -5.16
C VAL A 96 1.33 -14.60 -5.97
N ASP A 97 1.85 -15.81 -6.15
CA ASP A 97 1.18 -16.85 -6.93
C ASP A 97 -0.21 -17.19 -6.36
N GLY A 98 -1.23 -17.11 -7.22
CA GLY A 98 -2.62 -17.42 -6.88
C GLY A 98 -3.34 -16.32 -6.10
N GLU A 99 -2.65 -15.24 -5.75
CA GLU A 99 -3.25 -14.07 -5.11
C GLU A 99 -3.51 -12.97 -6.14
N ASP A 100 -4.38 -12.06 -5.75
CA ASP A 100 -4.82 -10.96 -6.61
C ASP A 100 -4.04 -9.66 -6.32
N TYR A 101 -3.14 -9.66 -5.33
CA TYR A 101 -2.30 -8.53 -4.92
C TYR A 101 -0.79 -8.79 -5.07
N MET A 102 0.01 -7.73 -5.03
CA MET A 102 1.47 -7.80 -4.90
C MET A 102 1.90 -7.53 -3.45
N GLU A 103 3.03 -8.08 -3.01
CA GLU A 103 3.62 -7.80 -1.69
C GLU A 103 4.83 -6.88 -1.78
N ARG A 104 4.96 -5.95 -0.84
CA ARG A 104 6.22 -5.24 -0.61
C ARG A 104 6.77 -5.52 0.77
N HIS A 105 8.04 -5.89 0.82
CA HIS A 105 8.73 -6.18 2.07
C HIS A 105 9.33 -4.90 2.65
N LEU A 106 8.93 -4.54 3.87
CA LEU A 106 9.44 -3.36 4.58
C LEU A 106 10.66 -3.67 5.48
N GLY A 107 11.09 -4.93 5.50
CA GLY A 107 12.08 -5.46 6.44
C GLY A 107 11.45 -5.97 7.73
N ARG A 108 12.24 -6.70 8.54
CA ARG A 108 11.82 -7.29 9.83
C ARG A 108 10.56 -8.18 9.74
N GLY A 109 10.38 -8.84 8.60
CA GLY A 109 9.20 -9.69 8.35
C GLY A 109 7.90 -8.94 8.09
N ILE A 110 7.92 -7.60 8.06
CA ILE A 110 6.73 -6.79 7.76
C ILE A 110 6.53 -6.77 6.25
N LYS A 111 5.31 -7.08 5.83
CA LYS A 111 4.87 -7.01 4.44
C LYS A 111 3.62 -6.14 4.32
N THR A 112 3.52 -5.42 3.23
CA THR A 112 2.29 -4.72 2.82
C THR A 112 1.68 -5.44 1.63
N ARG A 113 0.36 -5.27 1.46
CA ARG A 113 -0.37 -5.73 0.27
C ARG A 113 -0.64 -4.55 -0.64
N SER A 114 -0.26 -4.67 -1.90
CA SER A 114 -0.48 -3.67 -2.93
C SER A 114 -1.54 -4.17 -3.91
N ILE A 115 -2.65 -3.46 -3.99
CA ILE A 115 -3.80 -3.81 -4.83
C ILE A 115 -3.88 -2.77 -5.95
N ILE A 116 -3.88 -3.22 -7.20
CA ILE A 116 -4.12 -2.37 -8.36
C ILE A 116 -5.63 -2.24 -8.58
N LEU A 117 -6.15 -1.03 -8.39
CA LEU A 117 -7.57 -0.75 -8.48
C LEU A 117 -8.03 -0.35 -9.88
N ASP A 118 -7.15 0.26 -10.69
CA ASP A 118 -7.45 0.66 -12.07
C ASP A 118 -6.16 0.98 -12.84
N THR A 119 -6.17 0.74 -14.14
CA THR A 119 -5.08 1.09 -15.06
C THR A 119 -5.49 0.87 -16.52
N ASP A 120 -4.99 1.71 -17.41
CA ASP A 120 -4.97 1.43 -18.86
C ASP A 120 -3.65 0.79 -19.33
N ASN A 121 -2.74 0.52 -18.39
CA ASN A 121 -1.37 0.07 -18.55
C ASN A 121 -0.43 1.01 -19.32
N CYS A 122 -0.88 2.16 -19.83
CA CYS A 122 -0.04 3.04 -20.66
C CYS A 122 -0.06 4.52 -20.27
N LYS A 123 -0.97 4.98 -19.41
CA LYS A 123 -1.07 6.38 -19.02
C LYS A 123 -1.21 6.56 -17.52
N PHE A 124 -1.87 5.62 -16.84
CA PHE A 124 -2.08 5.75 -15.40
C PHE A 124 -2.15 4.42 -14.66
N LEU A 125 -1.98 4.51 -13.35
CA LEU A 125 -2.13 3.43 -12.38
C LEU A 125 -2.76 3.97 -11.10
N VAL A 126 -3.83 3.31 -10.67
CA VAL A 126 -4.45 3.52 -9.36
C VAL A 126 -4.10 2.33 -8.49
N GLN A 127 -3.43 2.59 -7.39
CA GLN A 127 -2.93 1.57 -6.47
C GLN A 127 -3.29 1.96 -5.04
N ILE A 128 -3.54 0.96 -4.21
CA ILE A 128 -3.56 1.12 -2.76
C ILE A 128 -2.54 0.18 -2.12
N GLU A 129 -1.94 0.62 -1.02
CA GLU A 129 -1.06 -0.21 -0.21
C GLU A 129 -1.62 -0.33 1.21
N CYS A 130 -1.93 -1.56 1.58
CA CYS A 130 -2.53 -1.96 2.85
C CYS A 130 -1.46 -2.47 3.81
N PHE A 131 -1.34 -1.82 4.96
CA PHE A 131 -0.39 -2.16 6.00
C PHE A 131 -1.02 -3.10 7.03
N PRO A 132 -0.24 -3.99 7.67
CA PRO A 132 -0.75 -4.91 8.69
C PRO A 132 -1.41 -4.23 9.90
N ASP A 133 -1.10 -2.96 10.14
CA ASP A 133 -1.67 -2.15 11.22
C ASP A 133 -2.97 -1.42 10.83
N GLY A 134 -3.52 -1.70 9.64
CA GLY A 134 -4.76 -1.11 9.14
C GLY A 134 -4.59 0.21 8.38
N ARG A 135 -3.37 0.75 8.30
CA ARG A 135 -3.12 1.94 7.49
C ARG A 135 -3.23 1.63 6.00
N VAL A 136 -3.81 2.57 5.25
CA VAL A 136 -3.91 2.49 3.80
C VAL A 136 -3.32 3.74 3.16
N TRP A 137 -2.35 3.51 2.30
CA TRP A 137 -1.86 4.52 1.37
C TRP A 137 -2.56 4.37 0.03
N ARG A 138 -2.81 5.49 -0.64
CA ARG A 138 -3.40 5.51 -1.98
C ARG A 138 -2.47 6.25 -2.92
N TYR A 139 -2.33 5.73 -4.13
CA TYR A 139 -1.47 6.26 -5.15
C TYR A 139 -2.24 6.40 -6.46
N LEU A 140 -2.09 7.56 -7.08
CA LEU A 140 -2.49 7.79 -8.46
C LEU A 140 -1.24 8.20 -9.23
N THR A 141 -0.77 7.32 -10.10
CA THR A 141 0.45 7.52 -10.87
C THR A 141 0.12 7.76 -12.32
N PHE A 142 0.69 8.81 -12.91
CA PHE A 142 0.61 9.14 -14.32
C PHE A 142 1.96 8.92 -14.99
N TYR A 143 1.94 8.22 -16.12
CA TYR A 143 3.14 7.93 -16.89
C TYR A 143 3.39 9.04 -17.90
N LYS A 144 4.60 9.61 -17.92
CA LYS A 144 4.95 10.63 -18.90
C LYS A 144 5.25 9.96 -20.24
N GLN A 145 4.37 10.16 -21.22
CA GLN A 145 4.60 9.71 -22.59
C GLN A 145 5.92 10.28 -23.13
N LYS A 146 6.76 9.42 -23.74
CA LYS A 146 7.89 9.88 -24.54
C LYS A 146 7.33 10.53 -25.81
N THR A 147 7.44 11.84 -25.91
CA THR A 147 7.21 12.62 -27.13
C THR A 147 8.31 12.38 -28.14
#